data_AF-A0AAW7YVW8-F1
#
_entry.id   AF-A0AAW7YVW8-F1
#
_cell.length_a   1.000
_cell.length_b   1.000
_cell.length_c   1.000
_cell.angle_alpha   90.00
_cell.angle_beta   90.00
_cell.angle_gamma   90.00
#
_symmetry.space_group_name_H-M   'P 1'
#
loop_
_entity.id
_entity.type
_entity.pdbx_description
1 polymer ?
#
loop_
_entity_poly.entity_id
_entity_poly.type
_entity_poly.pdbx_seq_one_letter_code
_entity_poly.pdbx_strand_id
1 'polypeptide(L)' 'AIADKQQRADRLCELNVMEQVKNVSQTSIVQNAWRNGQELSVHGCIYSIQNGILNTLDISRTGLE' A
#
# COMPACT_ATOMS: atom_id res chain seq x y z
N ALA A 1 14.92 -14.54 10.78
CA ALA A 1 13.78 -13.91 11.48
C ALA A 1 14.27 -12.63 12.15
N ILE A 2 13.50 -11.55 12.13
CA ILE A 2 13.86 -10.30 12.84
C ILE A 2 13.76 -10.58 14.35
N ALA A 3 14.80 -10.28 15.12
CA ALA A 3 14.84 -10.59 16.56
C ALA A 3 14.14 -9.50 17.40
N ASP A 4 14.29 -8.24 16.99
CA ASP A 4 13.70 -7.10 17.69
C ASP A 4 12.17 -7.04 17.48
N LYS A 5 11.43 -6.84 18.57
CA LYS A 5 9.95 -6.84 18.52
C LYS A 5 9.40 -5.61 17.79
N GLN A 6 10.04 -4.44 17.93
CA GLN A 6 9.58 -3.22 17.29
C GLN A 6 9.79 -3.32 15.79
N GLN A 7 10.98 -3.70 15.34
CA GLN A 7 11.29 -3.91 13.93
C GLN A 7 10.38 -4.97 13.28
N ARG A 8 9.97 -6.01 14.03
CA ARG A 8 8.98 -6.99 13.56
C ARG A 8 7.60 -6.36 13.37
N ALA A 9 7.16 -5.52 14.31
CA ALA A 9 5.88 -4.84 14.23
C ALA A 9 5.87 -3.84 13.06
N ASP A 10 6.93 -3.05 12.92
CA ASP A 10 7.10 -2.10 11.82
C ASP A 10 7.05 -2.82 10.47
N ARG A 11 7.78 -3.93 10.34
CA ARG A 11 7.75 -4.75 9.12
C ARG A 11 6.38 -5.36 8.86
N LEU A 12 5.63 -5.75 9.89
CA LEU A 12 4.27 -6.26 9.73
C LEU A 12 3.32 -5.15 9.24
N CYS A 13 3.47 -3.93 9.74
CA CYS A 13 2.70 -2.77 9.27
C CYS A 13 3.01 -2.46 7.80
N GLU A 14 4.28 -2.50 7.39
CA GLU A 14 4.65 -2.36 5.97
C GLU A 14 3.94 -3.41 5.12
N LEU A 15 4.08 -4.70 5.47
CA LEU A 15 3.43 -5.80 4.75
C LEU A 15 1.90 -5.66 4.69
N ASN A 16 1.29 -5.17 5.77
CA ASN A 16 -0.14 -4.88 5.80
C ASN A 16 -0.51 -3.83 4.74
N VAL A 17 0.22 -2.72 4.66
CA VAL A 17 -0.01 -1.68 3.65
C VAL A 17 0.17 -2.26 2.24
N MET A 18 1.21 -3.08 2.00
CA MET A 18 1.43 -3.73 0.69
C MET A 18 0.20 -4.56 0.26
N GLU A 19 -0.30 -5.42 1.15
CA GLU A 19 -1.45 -6.28 0.85
C GLU A 19 -2.73 -5.45 0.68
N GLN A 20 -2.88 -4.35 1.43
CA GLN A 20 -4.07 -3.50 1.31
C GLN A 20 -4.11 -2.69 0.01
N VAL A 21 -2.96 -2.24 -0.49
CA VAL A 21 -2.90 -1.62 -1.83
C VAL A 21 -3.39 -2.61 -2.89
N LYS A 22 -2.98 -3.88 -2.80
CA LYS A 22 -3.45 -4.94 -3.68
C LYS A 22 -4.95 -5.20 -3.52
N ASN A 23 -5.45 -5.32 -2.29
CA ASN A 23 -6.87 -5.55 -2.03
C ASN A 23 -7.75 -4.41 -2.58
N VAL A 24 -7.37 -3.16 -2.34
CA VAL A 24 -8.08 -1.97 -2.88
C VAL A 24 -8.06 -1.99 -4.40
N SER A 25 -6.90 -2.30 -5.00
CA SER A 25 -6.74 -2.41 -6.45
C SER A 25 -7.61 -3.50 -7.07
N GLN A 26 -7.95 -4.56 -6.32
CA GLN A 26 -8.79 -5.67 -6.79
C GLN A 26 -10.30 -5.43 -6.62
N THR A 27 -10.70 -4.35 -5.95
CA THR A 27 -12.12 -4.02 -5.79
C THR A 27 -12.80 -3.75 -7.14
N SER A 28 -14.08 -4.09 -7.25
CA SER A 28 -14.86 -3.84 -8.47
C SER A 28 -14.88 -2.35 -8.85
N ILE A 29 -14.84 -1.45 -7.86
CA ILE A 29 -14.83 0.00 -8.05
C ILE A 29 -13.57 0.45 -8.81
N VAL A 30 -12.39 0.08 -8.31
CA VAL A 30 -11.11 0.46 -8.93
C VAL A 30 -10.95 -0.23 -10.30
N GLN A 31 -11.31 -1.51 -10.38
CA GLN A 31 -11.27 -2.27 -11.62
C GLN A 31 -12.21 -1.69 -12.69
N ASN A 32 -13.40 -1.24 -12.32
CA ASN A 32 -14.33 -0.55 -13.23
C ASN A 32 -13.79 0.80 -13.69
N ALA A 33 -13.21 1.59 -12.77
CA ALA A 33 -12.59 2.87 -13.11
C ALA A 33 -11.50 2.69 -14.18
N TRP A 34 -10.60 1.73 -13.98
CA TRP A 34 -9.56 1.42 -14.97
C TRP A 34 -10.13 0.88 -16.29
N ARG A 35 -11.13 -0.01 -16.26
CA ARG A 35 -11.81 -0.49 -17.48
C ARG A 35 -12.48 0.63 -18.28
N ASN A 36 -12.98 1.65 -17.58
CA ASN A 36 -13.60 2.82 -18.20
C ASN A 36 -12.59 3.87 -18.67
N GLY A 37 -11.28 3.59 -18.59
CA GLY A 37 -10.22 4.50 -18.99
C GLY A 37 -10.02 5.68 -18.03
N GLN A 38 -10.57 5.62 -16.81
CA GLN A 38 -10.34 6.64 -15.81
C GLN A 38 -8.91 6.54 -15.28
N GLU A 39 -8.19 7.66 -15.31
CA GLU A 39 -6.87 7.78 -14.70
C GLU A 39 -7.00 7.70 -13.18
N LEU A 40 -6.46 6.62 -12.61
CA LEU A 40 -6.50 6.33 -11.17
C LEU A 40 -5.26 5.54 -10.77
N SER A 41 -4.63 5.94 -9.67
CA SER A 41 -3.48 5.24 -9.08
C SER A 41 -3.70 4.98 -7.61
N VAL A 42 -3.34 3.79 -7.14
CA VAL A 42 -3.38 3.41 -5.72
C VAL A 42 -1.95 3.32 -5.21
N HIS A 43 -1.61 4.09 -4.16
CA HIS A 43 -0.26 4.15 -3.59
C HIS A 43 -0.26 3.70 -2.13
N GLY A 44 0.79 2.97 -1.74
CA GLY A 44 1.03 2.59 -0.35
C GLY A 44 1.97 3.56 0.36
N CYS A 45 1.50 4.19 1.43
CA CYS A 45 2.33 4.99 2.33
C CYS A 45 2.12 4.58 3.79
N ILE A 46 3.15 4.77 4.61
CA ILE A 46 3.12 4.51 6.04
C ILE A 46 3.68 5.72 6.77
N TYR A 47 3.00 6.12 7.85
CA TYR A 47 3.39 7.26 8.66
C TYR A 47 3.85 6.78 10.03
N SER A 48 5.04 7.21 10.45
CA SER A 48 5.53 6.93 11.80
C SER A 48 5.19 8.09 12.72
N ILE A 49 4.40 7.80 13.76
CA ILE A 49 4.04 8.78 14.80
C ILE A 49 5.26 9.17 15.65
N GLN A 50 6.23 8.27 15.78
CA GLN A 50 7.41 8.49 16.63
C GLN A 50 8.33 9.57 16.08
N ASN A 51 8.53 9.59 14.76
CA ASN A 51 9.48 10.51 14.11
C ASN A 51 8.81 11.48 13.12
N GLY A 52 7.50 11.33 12.88
CA GLY A 52 6.73 12.19 11.99
C GLY A 52 7.02 11.99 10.50
N ILE A 53 7.72 10.92 10.11
CA ILE A 53 8.13 10.68 8.72
C ILE A 53 7.07 9.85 8.01
N LEU A 54 6.65 10.32 6.84
CA LEU A 54 5.86 9.56 5.88
C LEU A 54 6.80 8.83 4.93
N ASN A 55 6.73 7.50 4.90
CA ASN A 55 7.48 6.66 4.00
C ASN A 55 6.54 6.10 2.92
N THR A 56 6.94 6.25 1.66
CA THR A 56 6.28 5.56 0.53
C THR A 56 6.92 4.18 0.38
N LEU A 57 6.10 3.13 0.23
CA LEU A 57 6.60 1.75 0.18
C LEU A 57 6.98 1.27 -1.24
N ASP A 58 7.21 2.20 -2.18
CA ASP A 58 7.46 1.93 -3.61
C ASP A 58 6.45 0.95 -4.26
N ILE A 59 5.22 0.93 -3.74
CA ILE A 59 4.13 0.11 -4.27
C ILE A 59 3.05 1.05 -4.78
N SER A 60 2.86 1.01 -6.08
CA SER A 60 1.77 1.68 -6.77
C SER A 60 1.12 0.74 -7.78
N ARG A 61 -0.20 0.87 -7.94
CA ARG A 61 -0.95 0.23 -9.03
C ARG A 61 -1.67 1.29 -9.83
N THR A 62 -1.48 1.24 -11.14
CA THR A 62 -2.10 2.17 -12.10
C THR A 62 -2.56 1.34 -13.30
N GLY A 63 -3.86 1.33 -13.57
CA GLY A 63 -4.42 0.56 -14.68
C GLY A 63 -4.52 -0.96 -14.45
N LEU A 64 -4.88 -1.68 -15.51
CA LEU A 64 -5.22 -3.11 -15.51
C LEU A 64 -4.04 -4.08 -15.75
N GLU A 65 -2.79 -3.62 -15.67
CA GLU A 65 -1.61 -4.49 -15.83
C GLU A 65 -1.43 -5.49 -14.69
#